data_AF-A0A7C9CVG5-F1
#
_entry.id   AF-A0A7C9CVG5-F1
#
_cell.length_a   1.000
_cell.length_b   1.000
_cell.length_c   1.000
_cell.angle_alpha   90.00
_cell.angle_beta   90.00
_cell.angle_gamma   90.00
#
_symmetry.space_group_name_H-M   'P 1'
#
loop_
_entity.id
_entity.type
_entity.pdbx_description
1 polymer ?
#
loop_
_entity_poly.entity_id
_entity_poly.type
_entity_poly.pdbx_seq_one_letter_code
_entity_poly.pdbx_strand_id
1 'polypeptide(L)'
;RNASSQAAVGGSKKKLSTVSYNFSPLVTLYSLAQCTPDLSENDCHGCLTFAISRLPIREGGMILLPSCSLRYEVHRFFNDLDAAPIGGKPIHRCSFDMISSNLI
;
A
#
# COMPACT_ATOMS: atom_id res chain seq x y z
N ARG A 1 -2.81 -9.09 -3.84
CA ARG A 1 -3.42 -7.73 -3.88
C ARG A 1 -2.65 -6.88 -2.87
N ASN A 2 -2.24 -5.67 -3.23
CA ASN A 2 -1.54 -4.72 -2.35
C ASN A 2 -2.50 -3.64 -1.84
N ALA A 3 -2.09 -2.83 -0.86
CA ALA A 3 -2.92 -1.75 -0.33
C ALA A 3 -3.41 -0.80 -1.45
N SER A 4 -2.54 -0.50 -2.41
CA SER A 4 -2.88 0.42 -3.50
C SER A 4 -4.04 -0.05 -4.37
N SER A 5 -4.01 -1.32 -4.78
CA SER A 5 -5.08 -1.94 -5.56
C SER A 5 -6.41 -2.01 -4.81
N GLN A 6 -6.36 -2.17 -3.49
CA GLN A 6 -7.57 -2.24 -2.66
C GLN A 6 -8.17 -0.85 -2.42
N ALA A 7 -7.32 0.18 -2.23
CA ALA A 7 -7.78 1.56 -2.11
C ALA A 7 -8.44 2.06 -3.40
N ALA A 8 -7.96 1.65 -4.57
CA ALA A 8 -8.52 2.07 -5.85
C ALA A 8 -9.95 1.53 -6.10
N VAL A 9 -10.27 0.34 -5.59
CA VAL A 9 -11.55 -0.35 -5.83
C VAL A 9 -12.69 0.16 -4.92
N GLY A 10 -12.39 0.80 -3.80
CA GLY A 10 -13.39 1.07 -2.75
C GLY A 10 -14.42 2.17 -3.03
N GLY A 11 -14.48 2.72 -4.26
CA GLY A 11 -15.45 3.74 -4.65
C GLY A 11 -15.39 5.03 -3.80
N SER A 12 -16.42 5.88 -3.85
CA SER A 12 -16.42 7.19 -3.17
C SER A 12 -16.45 7.14 -1.63
N LYS A 13 -16.73 5.98 -1.01
CA LYS A 13 -16.85 5.83 0.45
C LYS A 13 -15.69 5.08 1.12
N LYS A 14 -14.84 4.37 0.37
CA LYS A 14 -13.76 3.54 0.94
C LYS A 14 -12.48 3.53 0.11
N LYS A 15 -11.96 4.70 -0.29
CA LYS A 15 -10.64 4.79 -0.95
C LYS A 15 -9.45 4.74 0.00
N LEU A 16 -9.53 3.86 0.98
CA LEU A 16 -8.48 3.60 1.94
C LEU A 16 -8.35 2.10 2.08
N SER A 17 -7.12 1.62 2.05
CA SER A 17 -6.80 0.23 2.36
C SER A 17 -5.55 0.21 3.20
N THR A 18 -5.56 -0.69 4.19
CA THR A 18 -4.36 -1.09 4.88
C THR A 18 -4.08 -2.56 4.68
N VAL A 19 -2.80 -2.89 4.53
CA VAL A 19 -2.32 -4.25 4.27
C VAL A 19 -1.07 -4.49 5.10
N SER A 20 -1.00 -5.65 5.75
CA SER A 20 0.22 -6.19 6.31
C SER A 20 0.81 -7.26 5.38
N TYR A 21 2.14 -7.31 5.30
CA TYR A 21 2.88 -8.28 4.51
C TYR A 21 4.11 -8.75 5.29
N ASN A 22 4.24 -10.07 5.46
CA ASN A 22 5.42 -10.65 6.10
C ASN A 22 6.57 -10.65 5.10
N PHE A 23 7.47 -9.68 5.22
CA PHE A 23 8.63 -9.54 4.33
C PHE A 23 9.72 -10.55 4.67
N SER A 24 9.91 -10.83 5.95
CA SER A 24 10.79 -11.89 6.46
C SER A 24 10.17 -12.52 7.72
N PRO A 25 10.75 -13.60 8.27
CA PRO A 25 10.27 -14.20 9.53
C PRO A 25 10.24 -13.23 10.72
N LEU A 26 11.03 -12.15 10.66
CA LEU A 26 11.18 -11.16 11.73
C LEU A 26 10.60 -9.79 11.38
N VAL A 27 10.26 -9.55 10.11
CA VAL A 27 9.85 -8.24 9.61
C VAL A 27 8.50 -8.33 8.92
N THR A 28 7.53 -7.62 9.49
CA THR A 28 6.22 -7.40 8.88
C THR A 28 6.12 -5.96 8.41
N LEU A 29 5.84 -5.76 7.13
CA LEU A 29 5.56 -4.47 6.54
C LEU A 29 4.08 -4.15 6.70
N TYR A 30 3.79 -3.02 7.30
CA TYR A 30 2.46 -2.45 7.41
C TYR A 30 2.37 -1.32 6.38
N SER A 31 1.34 -1.34 5.55
CA SER A 31 1.14 -0.36 4.49
C SER A 31 -0.27 0.21 4.51
N LEU A 32 -0.39 1.50 4.22
CA LEU A 32 -1.65 2.22 4.06
C LEU A 32 -1.60 2.99 2.75
N ALA A 33 -2.62 2.77 1.92
CA ALA A 33 -2.85 3.53 0.70
C ALA A 33 -4.19 4.24 0.80
N GLN A 34 -4.23 5.51 0.39
CA GLN A 34 -5.45 6.31 0.35
C GLN A 34 -5.51 7.13 -0.94
N CYS A 35 -6.70 7.28 -1.50
CA CYS A 35 -6.99 8.21 -2.58
C CYS A 35 -8.14 9.14 -2.17
N THR A 36 -8.20 10.33 -2.78
CA THR A 36 -9.37 11.19 -2.61
C THR A 36 -10.59 10.59 -3.33
N PRO A 37 -11.80 10.74 -2.77
CA PRO A 37 -12.98 9.99 -3.22
C PRO A 37 -13.44 10.33 -4.64
N ASP A 38 -13.02 11.48 -5.17
CA ASP A 38 -13.32 12.02 -6.51
C ASP A 38 -12.58 11.32 -7.67
N LEU A 39 -11.46 10.65 -7.42
CA LEU A 39 -10.70 9.96 -8.49
C LEU A 39 -11.46 8.78 -9.13
N SER A 40 -11.15 8.42 -10.37
CA SER A 40 -11.51 7.10 -10.88
C SER A 40 -10.62 6.01 -10.23
N GLU A 41 -10.97 4.73 -10.43
CA GLU A 41 -10.10 3.61 -10.03
C GLU A 41 -8.73 3.69 -10.73
N ASN A 42 -8.72 3.99 -12.03
CA ASN A 42 -7.50 4.12 -12.83
C ASN A 42 -6.61 5.28 -12.36
N ASP A 43 -7.21 6.45 -12.10
CA ASP A 43 -6.44 7.61 -11.64
C ASP A 43 -5.86 7.36 -10.25
N CYS A 44 -6.63 6.72 -9.37
CA CYS A 44 -6.16 6.33 -8.04
C CYS A 44 -4.99 5.35 -8.15
N HIS A 45 -5.11 4.33 -9.01
CA HIS A 45 -4.02 3.38 -9.26
C HIS A 45 -2.77 4.08 -9.82
N GLY A 46 -2.93 5.00 -10.78
CA GLY A 46 -1.83 5.78 -11.34
C GLY A 46 -1.13 6.64 -10.29
N CYS A 47 -1.89 7.36 -9.46
CA CYS A 47 -1.35 8.18 -8.39
C CYS A 47 -0.56 7.34 -7.37
N LEU A 48 -1.13 6.23 -6.92
CA LEU A 48 -0.49 5.35 -5.94
C LEU A 48 0.74 4.65 -6.53
N THR A 49 0.72 4.30 -7.83
CA THR A 49 1.90 3.77 -8.53
C THR A 49 3.04 4.80 -8.56
N PHE A 50 2.71 6.06 -8.84
CA PHE A 50 3.69 7.15 -8.76
C PHE A 50 4.18 7.38 -7.33
N ALA A 51 3.32 7.26 -6.33
CA ALA A 51 3.74 7.34 -4.93
C ALA A 51 4.73 6.22 -4.57
N ILE A 52 4.48 4.98 -5.03
CA ILE A 52 5.38 3.84 -4.79
C ILE A 52 6.76 4.10 -5.40
N SER A 53 6.84 4.61 -6.64
CA SER A 53 8.12 4.86 -7.31
C SER A 53 8.98 5.94 -6.62
N ARG A 54 8.38 6.74 -5.73
CA ARG A 54 9.03 7.78 -4.95
C ARG A 54 9.35 7.37 -3.51
N LEU A 55 8.96 6.16 -3.08
CA LEU A 55 9.21 5.73 -1.71
C LEU A 55 10.72 5.60 -1.45
N PRO A 56 11.21 6.12 -0.31
CA PRO A 56 12.59 5.90 0.09
C PRO A 56 12.81 4.44 0.47
N ILE A 57 14.04 3.96 0.34
CA ILE A 57 14.46 2.62 0.76
C ILE A 57 14.90 2.69 2.23
N ARG A 58 13.96 2.55 3.17
CA ARG A 58 14.20 2.65 4.62
C ARG A 58 13.26 1.73 5.40
N GLU A 59 13.35 1.75 6.73
CA GLU A 59 12.43 1.02 7.63
C GLU A 59 10.99 1.59 7.64
N GLY A 60 10.78 2.72 6.98
CA GLY A 60 9.48 3.34 6.79
C GLY A 60 9.56 4.55 5.88
N GLY A 61 8.43 4.92 5.30
CA GLY A 61 8.34 6.04 4.37
C GLY A 61 6.90 6.43 4.09
N MET A 62 6.69 7.72 3.81
CA MET A 62 5.40 8.26 3.45
C MET A 62 5.54 9.23 2.28
N ILE A 63 4.68 9.07 1.28
CA ILE A 63 4.53 9.99 0.16
C ILE A 63 3.14 10.58 0.21
N LEU A 64 3.09 11.91 0.18
CA LEU A 64 1.88 12.71 0.15
C LEU A 64 1.77 13.40 -1.21
N LEU A 65 0.71 13.10 -1.93
CA LEU A 65 0.34 13.76 -3.18
C LEU A 65 -1.05 14.38 -2.98
N PRO A 66 -1.42 15.42 -3.76
CA PRO A 66 -2.73 16.05 -3.63
C PRO A 66 -3.91 15.07 -3.74
N SER A 67 -3.74 14.00 -4.53
CA SER A 67 -4.80 13.06 -4.87
C SER A 67 -4.68 11.68 -4.19
N CYS A 68 -3.53 11.37 -3.59
CA CYS A 68 -3.32 10.09 -2.91
C CYS A 68 -2.15 10.15 -1.92
N SER A 69 -2.15 9.22 -0.97
CA SER A 69 -1.05 9.04 -0.03
C SER A 69 -0.70 7.57 0.13
N LEU A 70 0.59 7.30 0.34
CA LEU A 70 1.09 5.97 0.62
C LEU A 70 2.05 6.04 1.81
N ARG A 71 1.81 5.20 2.81
CA ARG A 71 2.69 5.02 3.98
C ARG A 71 3.03 3.56 4.13
N TYR A 72 4.29 3.26 4.43
CA TYR A 72 4.71 1.94 4.89
C TYR A 72 5.63 2.05 6.10
N GLU A 73 5.57 1.07 6.99
CA GLU A 73 6.44 0.94 8.16
C GLU A 73 6.66 -0.52 8.55
N VAL A 74 7.77 -0.82 9.22
CA VAL A 74 8.02 -2.13 9.86
C VAL A 74 7.31 -2.28 11.22
N HIS A 75 6.76 -1.19 11.75
CA HIS A 75 5.94 -1.17 12.96
C HIS A 75 4.48 -0.91 12.60
N ARG A 76 3.55 -1.55 13.33
CA ARG A 76 2.12 -1.38 13.09
C ARG A 76 1.68 0.03 13.51
N PHE A 77 0.96 0.73 12.62
CA PHE A 77 0.48 2.10 12.86
C PHE A 77 -1.04 2.29 12.66
N PHE A 78 -1.76 1.24 12.27
CA PHE A 78 -3.23 1.23 12.13
C PHE A 78 -3.85 0.12 12.98
N ASN A 79 -5.10 0.30 13.37
CA ASN A 79 -5.82 -0.68 14.19
C ASN A 79 -6.38 -1.81 13.32
N ASP A 80 -6.64 -2.98 13.93
CA ASP A 80 -7.16 -4.17 13.24
C ASP A 80 -8.55 -3.95 12.60
N LEU A 81 -9.28 -2.91 13.01
CA LEU A 81 -10.56 -2.52 12.38
C LEU A 81 -10.36 -1.92 10.97
N ASP A 82 -9.18 -1.40 10.68
CA ASP A 82 -8.82 -0.79 9.40
C ASP A 82 -8.02 -1.75 8.51
N ALA A 83 -7.57 -2.87 9.06
CA ALA A 83 -6.74 -3.89 8.43
C ALA A 83 -7.59 -5.01 7.83
N ALA A 84 -7.56 -5.16 6.50
CA ALA A 84 -8.03 -6.38 5.88
C ALA A 84 -7.06 -7.52 6.26
N PRO A 85 -7.48 -8.57 7.00
CA PRO A 85 -6.58 -9.65 7.37
C PRO A 85 -6.24 -10.44 6.11
N ILE A 86 -4.98 -10.35 5.63
CA ILE A 86 -4.49 -11.28 4.60
C ILE A 86 -4.03 -12.55 5.31
N GLY A 87 -5.00 -13.38 5.68
CA GLY A 87 -4.77 -14.74 6.15
C GLY A 87 -3.98 -15.53 5.11
N GLY A 88 -2.97 -16.25 5.59
CA GLY A 88 -1.89 -16.82 4.79
C GLY A 88 -2.34 -17.60 3.56
N LYS A 89 -1.96 -17.09 2.40
CA LYS A 89 -1.56 -17.92 1.25
C LYS A 89 -0.27 -17.35 0.68
N PRO A 90 0.69 -18.20 0.28
CA PRO A 90 1.83 -17.74 -0.48
C PRO A 90 1.30 -17.18 -1.80
N ILE A 91 1.24 -15.86 -1.92
CA ILE A 91 0.83 -15.19 -3.15
C ILE A 91 2.03 -15.26 -4.08
N HIS A 92 2.16 -16.38 -4.79
CA HIS A 92 2.89 -16.40 -6.04
C HIS A 92 2.21 -15.40 -6.98
N ARG A 93 2.97 -14.35 -7.32
CA ARG A 93 2.77 -13.46 -8.48
C ARG A 93 1.54 -12.54 -8.42
N CYS A 94 1.79 -11.34 -7.90
CA CYS A 94 1.66 -10.08 -8.64
C CYS A 94 2.28 -8.97 -7.77
N SER A 95 3.18 -8.17 -8.35
CA SER A 95 3.82 -6.99 -7.73
C SER A 95 5.01 -7.24 -6.79
N PHE A 96 6.03 -7.94 -7.28
CA PHE A 96 7.39 -7.85 -6.72
C PHE A 96 8.16 -6.62 -7.27
N ASP A 97 7.68 -6.03 -8.38
CA ASP A 97 8.43 -5.05 -9.18
C ASP A 97 8.31 -3.58 -8.77
N MET A 98 7.70 -3.23 -7.63
CA MET A 98 7.57 -1.81 -7.24
C MET A 98 8.25 -1.42 -5.93
N ILE A 99 8.53 -2.36 -5.03
CA ILE A 99 9.33 -2.06 -3.81
C ILE A 99 10.74 -2.65 -3.92
N SER A 100 10.92 -3.75 -4.67
CA SER A 100 12.24 -4.40 -4.81
C SER A 100 13.16 -3.78 -5.86
N SER A 101 12.64 -3.06 -6.87
CA SER A 101 13.46 -2.51 -7.96
C SER A 101 14.25 -1.25 -7.59
N ASN A 102 13.98 -0.66 -6.42
CA ASN A 102 14.84 0.35 -5.82
C ASN A 102 15.81 -0.24 -4.80
N LEU A 103 15.77 -1.55 -4.52
CA LEU A 103 16.55 -2.21 -3.47
C LEU A 103 17.65 -3.14 -4.02
N ILE A 104 18.28 -2.76 -5.14
CA ILE A 104 19.55 -3.34 -5.63
C ILE A 104 20.62 -2.26 -5.59
#